data_AF-A0A5Y3XAC4-F1
#
_entry.id   AF-A0A5Y3XAC4-F1
#
_cell.length_a   1.000
_cell.length_b   1.000
_cell.length_c   1.000
_cell.angle_alpha   90.00
_cell.angle_beta   90.00
_cell.angle_gamma   90.00
#
_symmetry.space_group_name_H-M   'P 1'
#
loop_
_entity.id
_entity.type
_entity.pdbx_description
1 polymer ?
#
loop_
_entity_poly.entity_id
_entity_poly.type
_entity_poly.pdbx_seq_one_letter_code
_entity_poly.pdbx_strand_id
1 'polypeptide(L)' 'MNTGDFPKSVKIGPASVAWLESEIDEWINVKINNR' A
#
# COMPACT_ATOMS: atom_id res chain seq x y z
N MET A 1 13.47 -6.49 3.14
CA MET A 1 12.06 -6.43 2.68
C MET A 1 11.98 -5.25 1.73
N ASN A 2 11.43 -5.42 0.53
CA ASN A 2 11.47 -4.40 -0.55
C ASN A 2 10.66 -3.16 -0.14
N THR A 3 11.36 -2.16 0.39
CA THR A 3 10.86 -0.86 0.86
C THR A 3 10.52 0.07 -0.32
N GLY A 4 9.49 -0.28 -1.08
CA GLY A 4 9.03 0.53 -2.21
C GLY A 4 8.04 -0.12 -3.17
N ASP A 5 7.74 -1.41 -2.98
CA ASP A 5 6.66 -2.09 -3.67
C ASP A 5 5.30 -1.65 -3.14
N PHE A 6 4.29 -1.63 -4.01
CA PHE A 6 2.93 -1.24 -3.65
C PHE A 6 2.31 -2.23 -2.65
N PRO A 7 1.52 -1.76 -1.66
CA PRO A 7 0.94 -2.64 -0.65
C PRO A 7 0.05 -3.75 -1.23
N LYS A 8 0.01 -4.90 -0.53
CA LYS A 8 -0.82 -6.02 -0.93
C LYS A 8 -2.30 -5.69 -0.67
N SER A 9 -3.15 -5.98 -1.65
CA SER A 9 -4.58 -5.81 -1.48
C SER A 9 -5.19 -6.95 -0.66
N VAL A 10 -6.17 -6.61 0.17
CA VAL A 10 -6.97 -7.53 0.98
C VAL A 10 -8.35 -7.63 0.34
N LYS A 11 -8.81 -8.85 0.05
CA LYS A 11 -10.17 -9.07 -0.44
C LYS A 11 -11.17 -8.87 0.68
N ILE A 12 -12.10 -7.94 0.50
CA ILE A 12 -13.20 -7.66 1.45
C ILE A 12 -14.56 -8.09 0.93
N GLY A 13 -14.63 -8.57 -0.31
CA GLY A 13 -15.86 -9.07 -0.92
C GLY A 13 -15.64 -9.72 -2.29
N PRO A 14 -16.71 -10.18 -2.93
CA PRO A 14 -16.65 -10.92 -4.21
C PRO A 14 -16.04 -10.09 -5.34
N ALA A 15 -16.21 -8.77 -5.32
CA ALA A 15 -15.63 -7.84 -6.30
C ALA A 15 -14.99 -6.60 -5.64
N SER A 16 -14.55 -6.74 -4.38
CA SER A 16 -14.07 -5.60 -3.59
C SER A 16 -12.75 -5.94 -2.91
N VAL A 17 -11.80 -5.00 -3.01
CA VAL A 17 -10.50 -5.06 -2.35
C VAL A 17 -10.27 -3.78 -1.56
N ALA A 18 -9.53 -3.91 -0.47
CA ALA A 18 -9.09 -2.80 0.37
C ALA A 18 -7.58 -2.90 0.60
N TRP A 19 -7.01 -1.81 1.07
CA TRP A 19 -5.64 -1.73 1.54
C TRP A 19 -5.64 -1.20 2.96
N LEU A 20 -4.61 -1.55 3.74
CA LEU A 20 -4.44 -0.95 5.05
C LEU A 20 -4.00 0.50 4.87
N GLU A 21 -4.73 1.43 5.48
CA GLU A 21 -4.46 2.87 5.36
C GLU A 21 -3.01 3.21 5.73
N SER A 22 -2.51 2.64 6.82
CA SER A 22 -1.14 2.85 7.28
C SER A 22 -0.07 2.36 6.29
N GLU A 23 -0.33 1.26 5.55
CA GLU A 23 0.62 0.76 4.55
C GLU A 23 0.64 1.65 3.30
N ILE A 24 -0.52 2.19 2.90
CA ILE A 24 -0.61 3.14 1.79
C ILE A 24 0.09 4.44 2.16
N ASP A 25 -0.13 4.95 3.36
CA ASP A 25 0.50 6.18 3.85
C ASP A 25 2.03 6.03 3.90
N GLU A 26 2.53 4.92 4.45
CA GLU A 26 3.97 4.64 4.48
C GLU A 26 4.55 4.53 3.06
N TRP A 27 3.86 3.84 2.14
CA TRP A 27 4.31 3.71 0.75
C TRP A 27 4.39 5.08 0.04
N ILE A 28 3.39 5.94 0.22
CA ILE A 28 3.38 7.30 -0.35
C ILE A 28 4.57 8.10 0.19
N ASN A 29 4.77 8.08 1.50
CA ASN A 29 5.90 8.76 2.14
C ASN A 29 7.24 8.28 1.59
N VAL A 30 7.44 6.96 1.44
CA VAL A 30 8.65 6.39 0.85
C VAL A 30 8.85 6.87 -0.59
N LYS A 31 7.80 6.89 -1.42
CA LYS A 31 7.89 7.34 -2.82
C LYS A 31 8.21 8.82 -2.96
N ILE A 32 7.62 9.67 -2.11
CA ILE A 32 7.85 11.12 -2.14
C ILE A 32 9.25 11.47 -1.62
N ASN A 33 9.71 10.79 -0.56
CA ASN A 33 11.04 11.05 0.02
C ASN A 33 12.19 10.45 -0.79
N ASN A 34 11.93 9.54 -1.74
CA ASN A 34 12.94 9.00 -2.66
C ASN A 34 13.14 9.86 -3.94
N ARG A 35 12.67 11.12 -3.95
CA ARG A 35 12.84 12.05 -5.08
C ARG A 35 14.09 12.91 -4.98
#